data_AF-A0A1G2SN08-F1
#
_entry.id   AF-A0A1G2SN08-F1
#
_cell.length_a   1.000
_cell.length_b   1.000
_cell.length_c   1.000
_cell.angle_alpha   90.00
_cell.angle_beta   90.00
_cell.angle_gamma   90.00
#
_symmetry.space_group_name_H-M   'P 1'
#
loop_
_entity.id
_entity.type
_entity.pdbx_description
1 polymer ?
#
loop_
_entity_poly.entity_id
_entity_poly.type
_entity_poly.pdbx_seq_one_letter_code
_entity_poly.pdbx_strand_id
1 'polypeptide(L)' 'MGGAMDDMMSGLEGKSGAALEEAFLDEMIVHHEGAVEMARELLAGTKRPELVKMANDIISAQTNEIEMMKQWQVEWFGN' A
#
# COMPACT_ATOMS: atom_id res chain seq x y z
N MET A 1 8.33 0.07 10.83
CA MET A 1 6.97 -0.48 10.67
C MET A 1 6.00 0.04 11.73
N GLY A 2 6.27 -0.07 13.05
CA GLY A 2 5.33 0.40 14.09
C GLY A 2 4.92 1.87 13.99
N GLY A 3 5.88 2.80 13.98
CA GLY A 3 5.56 4.24 13.94
C GLY A 3 4.86 4.71 12.64
N ALA A 4 5.23 4.14 11.49
CA ALA A 4 4.60 4.50 10.21
C ALA A 4 3.13 4.08 10.15
N MET A 5 2.76 2.97 10.79
CA MET A 5 1.36 2.54 10.84
C MET A 5 0.54 3.37 11.84
N ASP A 6 1.15 3.76 12.96
CA ASP A 6 0.50 4.69 13.91
C ASP A 6 0.24 6.07 13.27
N ASP A 7 1.17 6.56 12.45
CA ASP A 7 1.01 7.81 11.70
C ASP A 7 -0.13 7.71 10.66
N MET A 8 -0.22 6.61 9.89
CA MET A 8 -1.35 6.38 8.96
C MET A 8 -2.69 6.37 9.70
N MET A 9 -2.78 5.66 10.82
CA MET A 9 -4.03 5.55 11.58
C MET A 9 -4.44 6.89 12.18
N SER A 10 -3.47 7.73 12.55
CA SER A 10 -3.73 9.11 12.97
C SER A 10 -4.29 9.97 11.83
N GLY A 11 -3.84 9.74 10.59
CA GLY A 11 -4.37 10.38 9.38
C GLY A 11 -5.85 10.10 9.11
N LEU A 12 -6.39 9.00 9.66
CA LEU A 12 -7.79 8.60 9.53
C LEU A 12 -8.67 9.06 10.70
N GLU A 13 -8.09 9.51 11.80
CA GLU A 13 -8.82 9.81 13.04
C GLU A 13 -9.85 10.93 12.83
N GLY A 14 -11.09 10.69 13.27
CA GLY A 14 -12.19 11.66 13.16
C GLY A 14 -12.77 11.86 11.74
N LYS A 15 -12.23 11.19 10.70
CA LYS A 15 -12.80 11.21 9.35
C LYS A 15 -13.96 10.23 9.22
N SER A 16 -14.91 10.55 8.33
CA SER A 16 -16.05 9.68 8.02
C SER A 16 -16.56 9.89 6.60
N GLY A 17 -17.30 8.91 6.07
CA GLY A 17 -17.84 8.96 4.70
C GLY A 17 -16.76 9.15 3.65
N ALA A 18 -17.06 9.95 2.61
CA ALA A 18 -16.14 10.23 1.51
C ALA A 18 -14.75 10.72 1.97
N ALA A 19 -14.68 11.53 3.02
CA ALA A 19 -13.41 12.04 3.53
C ALA A 19 -12.55 10.96 4.20
N LEU A 20 -13.17 9.91 4.76
CA LEU A 20 -12.46 8.75 5.28
C LEU A 20 -12.00 7.84 4.13
N GLU A 21 -12.87 7.63 3.14
CA GLU A 21 -12.56 6.81 1.96
C GLU A 21 -11.38 7.37 1.18
N GLU A 22 -11.37 8.67 0.88
CA GLU A 22 -10.27 9.34 0.18
C GLU A 22 -8.95 9.23 0.95
N ALA A 23 -8.97 9.55 2.25
CA ALA A 23 -7.77 9.45 3.10
C ALA A 23 -7.28 7.99 3.23
N PHE A 24 -8.20 7.02 3.28
CA PHE A 24 -7.82 5.61 3.32
C PHE A 24 -7.10 5.18 2.04
N LEU A 25 -7.56 5.63 0.86
CA LEU A 25 -6.88 5.34 -0.40
C LEU A 25 -5.49 5.95 -0.44
N ASP A 26 -5.33 7.21 -0.01
CA ASP A 26 -4.03 7.88 0.04
C ASP A 26 -3.03 7.11 0.91
N GLU A 27 -3.42 6.77 2.14
CA GLU A 27 -2.54 6.08 3.08
C GLU A 27 -2.23 4.64 2.61
N MET A 28 -3.21 3.93 2.04
CA MET A 28 -2.99 2.57 1.56
C MET A 28 -2.11 2.50 0.32
N ILE A 29 -2.18 3.49 -0.57
CA ILE A 29 -1.24 3.60 -1.70
C ILE A 29 0.19 3.69 -1.18
N VAL A 30 0.47 4.61 -0.25
CA VAL A 30 1.81 4.77 0.33
C VAL A 30 2.27 3.52 1.09
N HIS A 31 1.37 2.91 1.87
CA HIS A 31 1.64 1.64 2.55
C HIS A 31 2.07 0.55 1.56
N HIS A 32 1.34 0.41 0.44
CA HIS A 32 1.61 -0.62 -0.56
C HIS A 32 2.89 -0.33 -1.33
N GLU A 33 3.17 0.93 -1.66
CA GLU A 33 4.43 1.33 -2.30
C GLU A 33 5.64 0.94 -1.43
N GLY A 34 5.55 1.18 -0.12
CA GLY A 34 6.59 0.75 0.84
C GLY A 34 6.74 -0.78 0.93
N ALA A 35 5.65 -1.53 0.91
CA ALA A 35 5.69 -3.00 0.88
C ALA A 35 6.32 -3.55 -0.41
N VAL A 36 6.05 -2.93 -1.57
CA VAL A 36 6.68 -3.27 -2.85
C VAL A 36 8.19 -2.98 -2.80
N GLU A 37 8.61 -1.86 -2.23
CA GLU A 37 10.03 -1.53 -2.05
C GLU A 37 10.74 -2.58 -1.18
N MET A 38 10.20 -2.90 0.00
CA MET A 38 10.77 -3.93 0.88
C MET A 38 10.81 -5.31 0.23
N ALA A 39 9.80 -5.68 -0.57
CA ALA A 39 9.80 -6.93 -1.29
C ALA A 39 10.91 -6.98 -2.37
N ARG A 40 11.19 -5.86 -3.04
CA ARG A 40 12.31 -5.75 -3.98
C ARG A 40 13.67 -5.85 -3.27
N GLU A 41 13.82 -5.22 -2.11
CA GLU A 41 15.03 -5.37 -1.28
C GLU A 41 15.24 -6.82 -0.84
N LEU A 42 14.17 -7.50 -0.41
CA LEU A 42 14.22 -8.91 -0.04
C LEU A 42 14.72 -9.78 -1.20
N LEU A 43 14.22 -9.55 -2.43
CA LEU A 43 14.68 -10.28 -3.63
C LEU A 43 16.17 -10.09 -3.93
N ALA A 44 16.72 -8.91 -3.64
CA ALA A 44 18.15 -8.64 -3.81
C ALA A 44 19.02 -9.39 -2.78
N GLY A 45 18.50 -9.63 -1.58
CA GLY A 45 19.25 -10.21 -0.47
C GLY A 45 19.06 -11.72 -0.24
N THR A 46 17.97 -12.31 -0.72
CA THR A 46 17.61 -13.70 -0.41
C THR A 46 17.82 -14.67 -1.57
N LYS A 47 18.12 -15.94 -1.23
CA LYS A 47 18.11 -17.08 -2.16
C LYS A 47 17.11 -18.16 -1.75
N ARG A 48 16.38 -17.95 -0.65
CA ARG A 48 15.40 -18.89 -0.12
C ARG A 48 14.18 -18.91 -1.04
N PRO A 49 13.85 -20.03 -1.70
CA PRO A 49 12.80 -20.07 -2.72
C PRO A 49 11.43 -19.65 -2.18
N GLU A 50 11.13 -19.96 -0.91
CA GLU A 50 9.91 -19.53 -0.23
C GLU A 50 9.82 -18.00 -0.09
N LEU A 51 10.93 -17.34 0.22
CA LEU A 51 10.98 -15.88 0.35
C LEU A 51 10.97 -15.18 -1.02
N VAL A 52 11.62 -15.78 -2.02
CA VAL A 52 11.56 -15.29 -3.40
C VAL A 52 10.12 -15.34 -3.92
N LYS A 53 9.41 -16.46 -3.69
CA LYS A 53 8.01 -16.58 -4.09
C LYS A 53 7.15 -15.51 -3.40
N MET A 54 7.27 -15.41 -2.06
CA MET A 54 6.51 -14.43 -1.28
C MET A 54 6.74 -12.99 -1.75
N ALA A 55 8.00 -12.60 -2.02
CA ALA A 55 8.30 -11.26 -2.48
C ALA A 55 7.69 -10.95 -3.86
N ASN A 56 7.75 -11.91 -4.80
CA ASN A 56 7.10 -11.74 -6.10
C ASN A 56 5.57 -11.68 -5.99
N ASP A 57 4.96 -12.49 -5.12
CA ASP A 57 3.52 -12.45 -4.85
C ASP A 57 3.10 -11.07 -4.30
N ILE A 58 3.87 -10.52 -3.33
CA ILE A 58 3.64 -9.18 -2.77
C ILE A 58 3.74 -8.10 -3.86
N ILE A 59 4.82 -8.12 -4.65
CA ILE A 59 5.02 -7.13 -5.72
C ILE A 59 3.86 -7.17 -6.71
N SER A 60 3.45 -8.36 -7.14
CA SER A 60 2.37 -8.50 -8.11
C SER A 60 1.02 -8.05 -7.56
N ALA A 61 0.65 -8.48 -6.35
CA ALA A 61 -0.63 -8.13 -5.76
C ALA A 61 -0.71 -6.63 -5.46
N GLN A 62 0.29 -6.10 -4.77
CA GLN A 62 0.23 -4.73 -4.27
C GLN A 62 0.42 -3.68 -5.37
N THR A 63 1.15 -4.00 -6.45
CA THR A 63 1.18 -3.11 -7.63
C THR A 63 -0.20 -3.00 -8.29
N ASN A 64 -0.91 -4.13 -8.43
CA ASN A 64 -2.27 -4.11 -9.00
C ASN A 64 -3.25 -3.37 -8.08
N GLU A 65 -3.14 -3.55 -6.76
CA GLU A 65 -3.98 -2.85 -5.78
C GLU A 65 -3.72 -1.34 -5.78
N ILE A 66 -2.46 -0.90 -5.93
CA ILE A 66 -2.12 0.53 -6.12
C ILE A 66 -2.83 1.10 -7.36
N GLU A 67 -2.79 0.39 -8.49
CA GLU A 67 -3.46 0.83 -9.72
C GLU A 67 -4.97 0.94 -9.52
N MET A 68 -5.58 -0.05 -8.87
CA MET A 68 -7.02 -0.04 -8.53
C MET A 68 -7.38 1.16 -7.64
N MET A 69 -6.60 1.41 -6.58
CA MET A 69 -6.86 2.52 -5.67
C MET A 69 -6.71 3.87 -6.37
N LYS A 70 -5.68 4.04 -7.22
CA LYS A 70 -5.50 5.25 -8.04
C LYS A 70 -6.68 5.45 -9.00
N GLN A 71 -7.20 4.37 -9.58
CA GLN A 71 -8.39 4.45 -10.43
C GLN A 71 -9.62 4.87 -9.62
N TRP A 72 -9.83 4.33 -8.42
CA TRP A 72 -10.95 4.75 -7.56
C TRP A 72 -10.84 6.21 -7.12
N GLN A 73 -9.63 6.74 -6.88
CA GLN A 73 -9.46 8.15 -6.56
C GLN A 73 -9.98 9.06 -7.69
N VAL A 74 -9.65 8.72 -8.94
CA VAL A 74 -10.15 9.45 -10.12
C VAL A 74 -11.67 9.27 -10.26
N GLU A 75 -12.17 8.04 -10.14
CA GLU A 75 -13.58 7.72 -10.36
C GLU A 75 -14.52 8.32 -9.29
N TRP A 76 -14.08 8.37 -8.03
CA TRP A 76 -14.94 8.75 -6.90
C TRP A 76 -14.76 10.20 -6.48
N PHE A 77 -13.55 10.77 -6.61
CA PHE A 77 -13.22 12.10 -6.09
C PHE A 77 -12.82 13.09 -7.20
N GLY A 78 -12.50 12.60 -8.41
CA GLY A 78 -12.18 13.45 -9.55
C GLY A 78 -10.79 14.10 -9.50
N ASN A 79 -9.90 13.52 -8.70
CA ASN A 79 -8.51 13.95 -8.50
C ASN A 79 -7.61 13.60 -9.69
#